data_AF-X1UNR1-F1
#
_entry.id   AF-X1UNR1-F1
#
_cell.length_a   1.000
_cell.length_b   1.000
_cell.length_c   1.000
_cell.angle_alpha   90.00
_cell.angle_beta   90.00
_cell.angle_gamma   90.00
#
_symmetry.space_group_name_H-M   'P 1'
#
loop_
_entity.id
_entity.type
_entity.pdbx_description
1 polymer ?
#
loop_
_entity_poly.entity_id
_entity_poly.type
_entity_poly.pdbx_seq_one_letter_code
_entity_poly.pdbx_strand_id
1 'polypeptide(L)' 'MSYPITTPECVDLIVTDLAVIKVTKEGLLLKEIAPGWTVEEVQAVTEPKLIVAEDLREISF' A
#
# COMPACT_ATOMS: atom_id res chain seq x y z
N MET A 1 7.41 14.03 16.48
CA MET A 1 5.96 14.12 16.74
C MET A 1 5.38 12.73 16.68
N SER A 2 5.11 12.10 17.82
CA SER A 2 4.58 10.74 17.88
C SER A 2 3.06 10.84 17.78
N TYR A 3 2.47 10.38 16.68
CA TYR A 3 1.02 10.29 16.57
C TYR A 3 0.53 9.22 17.55
N PRO A 4 -0.45 9.52 18.42
CA PRO A 4 -0.96 8.53 19.36
C PRO A 4 -1.59 7.38 18.56
N ILE A 5 -1.03 6.18 18.72
CA ILE A 5 -1.55 4.98 18.07
C ILE A 5 -3.00 4.79 18.54
N THR A 6 -3.97 4.82 17.63
CA THR A 6 -5.38 4.70 18.01
C THR A 6 -5.72 3.25 18.37
N THR A 7 -5.12 2.28 17.66
CA THR A 7 -5.17 0.85 17.95
C THR A 7 -4.00 0.13 17.26
N PRO A 8 -3.31 -0.83 17.89
CA PRO A 8 -2.37 -1.70 17.18
C PRO A 8 -3.12 -2.64 16.22
N GLU A 9 -2.59 -2.82 15.00
CA GLU A 9 -2.94 -3.90 14.06
C GLU A 9 -4.40 -3.95 13.49
N CYS A 10 -5.18 -2.87 13.57
CA CYS A 10 -6.60 -2.90 13.12
C CYS A 10 -6.82 -2.46 11.65
N VAL A 11 -5.78 -2.41 10.82
CA VAL A 11 -5.91 -2.00 9.41
C VAL A 11 -5.62 -3.17 8.49
N ASP A 12 -6.67 -3.74 7.88
CA ASP A 12 -6.54 -4.82 6.89
C ASP A 12 -6.17 -4.28 5.49
N LEU A 13 -6.55 -3.04 5.19
CA LEU A 13 -6.41 -2.40 3.89
C LEU A 13 -6.13 -0.91 4.05
N ILE A 14 -5.07 -0.44 3.40
CA ILE A 14 -4.66 0.95 3.30
C ILE A 14 -4.96 1.39 1.87
N VAL A 15 -5.98 2.23 1.69
CA VAL A 15 -6.33 2.82 0.39
C VAL A 15 -5.81 4.25 0.40
N THR A 16 -4.98 4.58 -0.58
CA THR A 16 -4.47 5.93 -0.80
C THR A 16 -4.80 6.36 -2.22
N ASP A 17 -4.72 7.65 -2.51
CA ASP A 17 -4.87 8.18 -3.87
C ASP A 17 -3.83 7.60 -4.85
N LEU A 18 -2.72 7.06 -4.34
CA LEU A 18 -1.61 6.53 -5.13
C LEU A 18 -1.68 5.00 -5.30
N ALA A 19 -2.21 4.29 -4.32
CA ALA A 19 -2.15 2.83 -4.27
C ALA A 19 -3.08 2.22 -3.21
N VAL A 20 -3.50 0.98 -3.47
CA VAL A 20 -4.18 0.10 -2.51
C VAL A 20 -3.18 -0.92 -1.98
N ILE A 21 -2.91 -0.85 -0.69
CA ILE A 21 -1.96 -1.70 0.03
C ILE A 21 -2.74 -2.52 1.05
N LYS A 22 -2.70 -3.84 0.95
CA LYS A 22 -3.27 -4.76 1.91
C LYS A 22 -2.24 -5.11 2.98
N VAL A 23 -2.58 -4.94 4.25
CA VAL A 23 -1.70 -5.36 5.34
C VAL A 23 -1.92 -6.85 5.56
N THR A 24 -0.83 -7.62 5.48
CA THR A 24 -0.83 -9.05 5.72
C THR A 24 0.16 -9.38 6.83
N LYS A 25 0.06 -10.58 7.40
CA LYS A 25 1.02 -11.04 8.41
C LYS A 25 2.46 -11.12 7.90
N GLU A 26 2.63 -11.23 6.58
CA GLU A 26 3.92 -11.33 5.90
C GLU A 26 4.49 -9.94 5.55
N GLY A 27 3.66 -8.89 5.52
CA GLY A 27 4.05 -7.53 5.19
C GLY A 27 2.95 -6.74 4.48
N LEU A 28 3.35 -5.64 3.83
CA LEU A 28 2.46 -4.74 3.09
C LEU A 28 2.35 -5.20 1.64
N LEU A 29 1.19 -5.72 1.24
CA LEU A 29 0.94 -6.24 -0.10
C LEU A 29 0.30 -5.16 -0.99
N LEU A 30 1.03 -4.65 -1.96
CA LEU A 30 0.53 -3.73 -2.98
C LEU A 30 -0.40 -4.46 -3.94
N LYS A 31 -1.71 -4.20 -3.84
CA LYS A 31 -2.74 -4.83 -4.68
C LYS A 31 -3.07 -4.01 -5.90
N GLU A 32 -3.14 -2.69 -5.76
CA GLU A 32 -3.52 -1.79 -6.85
C GLU A 32 -2.68 -0.53 -6.81
N ILE A 33 -2.44 0.07 -7.98
CA ILE A 33 -1.69 1.32 -8.15
C ILE A 33 -2.48 2.31 -8.98
N ALA A 34 -2.30 3.60 -8.72
CA ALA A 34 -2.92 4.64 -9.53
C ALA A 34 -2.47 4.53 -10.99
N PRO A 35 -3.37 4.77 -11.96
CA PRO A 35 -3.04 4.71 -13.37
C PRO A 35 -1.96 5.74 -13.71
N GLY A 36 -0.91 5.30 -14.40
CA GLY A 36 0.25 6.13 -14.74
C GLY A 36 1.33 6.22 -13.65
N TRP A 37 1.17 5.51 -12.54
CA TRP A 37 2.26 5.29 -11.57
C TRP A 37 2.86 3.90 -11.77
N THR A 38 4.14 3.76 -11.47
CA THR A 38 4.82 2.46 -11.46
C THR A 38 5.03 1.96 -10.03
N VAL A 39 5.18 0.65 -9.87
CA VAL A 39 5.52 0.03 -8.58
C VAL A 39 6.78 0.65 -7.97
N GLU A 40 7.77 0.97 -8.80
CA GLU A 40 9.03 1.57 -8.38
C GLU A 40 8.82 2.98 -7.81
N GLU A 41 7.99 3.80 -8.45
CA GLU A 41 7.62 5.12 -7.94
C GLU A 41 6.84 5.03 -6.63
N VAL A 42 5.88 4.10 -6.53
CA VAL A 42 5.11 3.85 -5.31
C VAL A 42 6.02 3.38 -4.17
N GLN A 43 7.00 2.52 -4.46
CA GLN A 43 8.01 2.08 -3.50
C GLN A 43 8.98 3.20 -3.11
N ALA A 44 9.28 4.13 -4.01
CA ALA A 44 10.15 5.27 -3.71
C ALA A 44 9.49 6.29 -2.77
N VAL A 45 8.17 6.47 -2.87
CA VAL A 45 7.40 7.35 -1.97
C VAL A 45 6.93 6.66 -0.69
N THR A 46 7.01 5.33 -0.63
CA THR A 46 6.60 4.52 0.52
C THR A 46 7.84 3.97 1.22
N GLU A 47 8.17 4.50 2.40
CA GLU A 47 9.35 4.06 3.18
C GLU A 47 9.42 2.54 3.44
N PRO A 48 8.32 1.84 3.82
CA PRO A 48 8.37 0.39 4.00
C PRO A 48 8.41 -0.36 2.65
N LYS A 49 9.08 -1.51 2.64
CA LYS A 49 9.10 -2.39 1.47
C LYS A 49 7.72 -2.99 1.22
N LEU A 50 7.18 -2.72 0.04
CA LEU A 50 5.92 -3.24 -0.45
C LEU A 50 6.16 -4.55 -1.20
N ILE A 51 5.33 -5.54 -0.90
CA ILE A 51 5.25 -6.82 -1.61
C ILE A 51 4.28 -6.60 -2.78
N VAL A 52 4.76 -6.73 -4.00
CA VAL A 52 3.91 -6.56 -5.19
C VAL A 52 3.05 -7.79 -5.34
N ALA A 53 1.72 -7.63 -5.39
CA ALA A 53 0.83 -8.75 -5.70
C ALA A 53 1.06 -9.20 -7.15
N GLU A 54 1.04 -10.51 -7.40
CA GLU A 54 1.12 -11.06 -8.76
C GLU A 54 -0.09 -10.63 -9.63
N ASP A 55 -1.21 -10.33 -8.98
CA ASP A 55 -2.44 -9.80 -9.61
C ASP A 55 -2.53 -8.27 -9.45
N LEU A 56 -1.39 -7.56 -9.52
CA LEU A 56 -1.36 -6.09 -9.44
C LEU A 56 -2.21 -5.49 -10.56
N ARG A 57 -3.14 -4.60 -10.18
CA ARG A 57 -4.01 -3.89 -11.13
C ARG A 57 -3.87 -2.38 -11.02
N GLU A 58 -4.19 -1.69 -12.11
CA GLU A 58 -4.35 -0.24 -12.07
C GLU A 58 -5.74 0.10 -11.52
N ILE A 59 -5.80 1.05 -10.59
CA ILE A 59 -7.05 1.57 -10.04
C ILE A 59 -7.85 2.16 -11.21
N SER A 60 -8.95 1.49 -11.55
CA SER A 60 -9.87 1.95 -12.59
C SER A 60 -11.03 2.67 -11.89
N PHE A 61 -11.13 3.99 -12.09
CA PHE A 61 -12.26 4.80 -11.61
C PHE A 61 -13.55 4.54 -12.40
#